data_AF-A0A9Q1DT77-F1
#
_entry.id   AF-A0A9Q1DT77-F1
#
_cell.length_a   1.000
_cell.length_b   1.000
_cell.length_c   1.000
_cell.angle_alpha   90.00
_cell.angle_beta   90.00
_cell.angle_gamma   90.00
#
_symmetry.space_group_name_H-M   'P 1'
#
loop_
_entity.id
_entity.type
_entity.pdbx_description
1 polymer ?
#
loop_
_entity_poly.entity_id
_entity_poly.type
_entity_poly.pdbx_seq_one_letter_code
_entity_poly.pdbx_strand_id
1 'polypeptide(L)'
;MHGRVKLKSTAQQEEEKRKEREKKLKVYVAARDACFSKRKEGTMDDEGLQITQQLLSSNPDFATLWNYRREILQHQETVRPEDEVQKLYEEELSFLEGCLKVNPKSYGSWHHRGWVSGRIPARLGPRAGPVRPLPGARRPQL
;
A
#
# COMPACT_ATOMS: atom_id res chain seq x y z
N MET A 1 12.06 -48.12 16.79
CA MET A 1 11.95 -47.81 15.34
C MET A 1 11.63 -46.34 15.19
N HIS A 2 12.48 -45.55 14.53
CA HIS A 2 12.20 -44.13 14.26
C HIS A 2 11.93 -43.97 12.77
N GLY A 3 10.69 -43.60 12.43
CA GLY A 3 10.23 -43.43 11.05
C GLY A 3 10.85 -42.19 10.43
N ARG A 4 11.61 -42.39 9.36
CA ARG A 4 12.18 -41.30 8.56
C ARG A 4 11.06 -40.62 7.77
N VAL A 5 10.77 -39.37 8.09
CA VAL A 5 9.79 -38.55 7.35
C VAL A 5 10.25 -38.42 5.90
N LYS A 6 9.43 -38.85 4.94
CA LYS A 6 9.70 -38.67 3.50
C LYS A 6 9.54 -37.19 3.15
N LEU A 7 10.66 -36.47 3.02
CA LEU A 7 10.70 -35.14 2.42
C LEU A 7 10.35 -35.26 0.94
N LYS A 8 9.42 -34.43 0.44
CA LYS A 8 9.06 -34.37 -0.99
C LYS A 8 10.32 -34.10 -1.83
N SER A 9 10.42 -34.71 -3.02
CA SER A 9 11.53 -34.48 -3.94
C SER A 9 11.58 -33.01 -4.39
N THR A 10 12.77 -32.48 -4.67
CA THR A 10 12.98 -31.10 -5.17
C THR A 10 12.09 -30.78 -6.36
N ALA A 11 11.94 -31.72 -7.31
CA ALA A 11 11.07 -31.56 -8.48
C ALA A 11 9.58 -31.42 -8.10
N GLN A 12 9.12 -32.17 -7.08
CA GLN A 12 7.74 -32.07 -6.60
C GLN A 12 7.48 -30.72 -5.90
N GLN A 13 8.45 -30.24 -5.12
CA GLN A 13 8.36 -28.94 -4.46
C GLN A 13 8.35 -27.78 -5.46
N GLU A 14 9.15 -27.86 -6.52
CA GLU A 14 9.18 -26.86 -7.59
C GLU A 14 7.87 -26.82 -8.39
N GLU A 15 7.32 -27.98 -8.71
CA GLU A 15 6.04 -28.08 -9.42
C GLU A 15 4.88 -27.53 -8.57
N GLU A 16 4.85 -27.84 -7.27
CA GLU A 16 3.87 -27.27 -6.34
C GLU A 16 3.97 -25.74 -6.26
N LYS A 17 5.20 -25.20 -6.11
CA LYS A 17 5.43 -23.74 -6.13
C LYS A 17 5.02 -23.11 -7.46
N ARG A 18 5.24 -23.79 -8.60
CA ARG A 18 4.82 -23.29 -9.92
C ARG A 18 3.30 -23.22 -10.01
N LYS A 19 2.60 -24.28 -9.62
CA LYS A 19 1.12 -24.32 -9.59
C LYS A 19 0.55 -23.24 -8.65
N GLU A 20 1.19 -22.99 -7.50
CA GLU A 20 0.78 -21.94 -6.58
C GLU A 20 0.96 -20.53 -7.18
N ARG A 21 2.11 -20.25 -7.82
CA ARG A 21 2.37 -18.98 -8.50
C ARG A 21 1.39 -18.74 -9.65
N GLU A 22 1.10 -19.76 -10.46
CA GLU A 22 0.13 -19.67 -11.55
C GLU A 22 -1.27 -19.33 -11.03
N LYS A 23 -1.72 -19.93 -9.92
CA LYS A 23 -2.99 -19.59 -9.28
C LYS A 23 -3.01 -18.13 -8.79
N LYS A 24 -1.96 -17.69 -8.10
CA LYS A 24 -1.84 -16.30 -7.63
C LYS A 24 -1.84 -15.30 -8.79
N LEU A 25 -1.14 -15.62 -9.88
CA LEU A 25 -1.08 -14.78 -11.08
C LEU A 25 -2.47 -14.65 -11.73
N LYS A 26 -3.24 -15.73 -11.85
CA LYS A 26 -4.60 -15.68 -12.41
C LYS A 26 -5.50 -14.75 -11.60
N VAL A 27 -5.48 -14.86 -10.28
CA VAL A 27 -6.26 -13.98 -9.39
C VAL A 27 -5.80 -12.53 -9.53
N TYR A 28 -4.49 -12.28 -9.56
CA TYR A 28 -3.93 -10.94 -9.72
C TYR A 28 -4.34 -10.30 -11.06
N VAL A 29 -4.27 -11.04 -12.17
CA VAL A 29 -4.66 -10.54 -13.49
C VAL A 29 -6.15 -10.22 -13.54
N ALA A 30 -7.01 -11.09 -12.99
CA ALA A 30 -8.44 -10.83 -12.92
C ALA A 30 -8.77 -9.58 -12.09
N ALA A 31 -8.16 -9.42 -10.92
CA ALA A 31 -8.33 -8.24 -10.07
C ALA A 31 -7.79 -6.97 -10.76
N ARG A 32 -6.67 -7.06 -11.46
CA ARG A 32 -6.11 -5.96 -12.26
C ARG A 32 -7.10 -5.51 -13.33
N ASP A 33 -7.63 -6.45 -14.10
CA ASP A 33 -8.53 -6.12 -15.21
C ASP A 33 -9.85 -5.52 -14.70
N ALA A 34 -10.41 -6.07 -13.61
CA ALA A 34 -11.56 -5.49 -12.94
C ALA A 34 -11.31 -4.05 -12.45
N CYS A 35 -10.12 -3.79 -11.88
CA CYS A 35 -9.70 -2.45 -11.46
C CYS A 35 -9.69 -1.45 -12.62
N PHE A 36 -9.15 -1.86 -13.78
CA PHE A 36 -9.10 -0.99 -14.96
C PHE A 36 -10.47 -0.75 -15.57
N SER A 37 -11.35 -1.75 -15.60
CA SER A 37 -12.73 -1.60 -16.05
C SER A 37 -13.49 -0.61 -15.18
N LYS A 38 -13.46 -0.77 -13.85
CA LYS A 38 -14.11 0.16 -12.92
C LYS A 38 -13.62 1.59 -13.08
N ARG A 39 -12.30 1.79 -13.19
CA ARG A 39 -11.73 3.12 -13.42
C ARG A 39 -12.20 3.72 -14.75
N LYS A 40 -12.26 2.93 -15.82
CA LYS A 40 -12.74 3.37 -17.13
C LYS A 40 -14.22 3.77 -17.10
N GLU A 41 -15.02 3.08 -16.30
CA GLU A 41 -16.44 3.38 -16.07
C GLU A 41 -16.66 4.59 -15.14
N GLY A 42 -15.60 5.10 -14.50
CA GLY A 42 -15.68 6.22 -13.56
C GLY A 42 -16.18 5.82 -12.17
N THR A 43 -16.19 4.53 -11.86
CA THR A 43 -16.64 4.01 -10.56
C THR A 43 -15.61 4.31 -9.48
N MET A 44 -16.00 5.07 -8.45
CA MET A 44 -15.13 5.54 -7.36
C MET A 44 -15.64 5.07 -5.99
N ASP A 45 -15.79 3.75 -5.84
CA ASP A 45 -16.41 3.10 -4.68
C ASP A 45 -15.41 2.38 -3.76
N ASP A 46 -15.90 1.88 -2.63
CA ASP A 46 -15.11 1.07 -1.69
C ASP A 46 -14.57 -0.22 -2.31
N GLU A 47 -15.27 -0.78 -3.29
CA GLU A 47 -14.80 -1.96 -4.01
C GLU A 47 -13.52 -1.65 -4.80
N GLY A 48 -13.42 -0.46 -5.43
CA GLY A 48 -12.19 0.02 -6.04
C GLY A 48 -11.04 0.15 -5.04
N LEU A 49 -11.31 0.59 -3.79
CA LEU A 49 -10.32 0.59 -2.72
C LEU A 49 -9.90 -0.84 -2.36
N GLN A 50 -10.82 -1.78 -2.24
CA GLN A 50 -10.45 -3.17 -1.91
C GLN A 50 -9.61 -3.84 -3.00
N ILE A 51 -9.98 -3.66 -4.27
CA ILE A 51 -9.24 -4.23 -5.41
C ILE A 51 -7.84 -3.64 -5.49
N THR A 52 -7.71 -2.31 -5.40
CA THR A 52 -6.39 -1.66 -5.41
C THR A 52 -5.54 -2.07 -4.22
N GLN A 53 -6.13 -2.24 -3.02
CA GLN A 53 -5.44 -2.73 -1.84
C GLN A 53 -4.89 -4.15 -2.06
N GLN A 54 -5.68 -5.08 -2.60
CA GLN A 54 -5.24 -6.44 -2.88
C GLN A 54 -4.02 -6.46 -3.82
N LEU A 55 -4.07 -5.67 -4.88
CA LEU A 55 -3.01 -5.59 -5.89
C LEU A 55 -1.73 -4.96 -5.33
N LEU A 56 -1.86 -3.82 -4.63
CA LEU A 56 -0.74 -3.05 -4.08
C LEU A 56 -0.08 -3.72 -2.89
N SER A 57 -0.82 -4.51 -2.10
CA SER A 57 -0.26 -5.33 -1.02
C SER A 57 0.76 -6.35 -1.55
N SER A 58 0.60 -6.79 -2.80
CA SER A 58 1.51 -7.73 -3.48
C SER A 58 2.56 -7.01 -4.34
N ASN A 59 2.18 -5.90 -4.98
CA ASN A 59 3.03 -5.12 -5.88
C ASN A 59 2.85 -3.61 -5.66
N PRO A 60 3.54 -3.03 -4.68
CA PRO A 60 3.37 -1.62 -4.33
C PRO A 60 3.99 -0.64 -5.35
N ASP A 61 4.72 -1.10 -6.35
CA ASP A 61 5.34 -0.23 -7.37
C ASP A 61 4.44 0.05 -8.59
N PHE A 62 3.18 -0.41 -8.56
CA PHE A 62 2.23 -0.13 -9.62
C PHE A 62 1.64 1.28 -9.49
N ALA A 63 2.32 2.27 -10.09
CA ALA A 63 1.93 3.69 -10.03
C ALA A 63 0.47 3.98 -10.44
N THR A 64 -0.04 3.32 -11.49
CA THR A 64 -1.41 3.54 -11.97
C THR A 64 -2.48 3.19 -10.93
N LEU A 65 -2.23 2.19 -10.08
CA LEU A 65 -3.17 1.81 -9.02
C LEU A 65 -3.20 2.86 -7.91
N TRP A 66 -2.05 3.44 -7.55
CA TRP A 66 -2.00 4.55 -6.61
C TRP A 66 -2.74 5.78 -7.13
N ASN A 67 -2.65 6.08 -8.43
CA ASN A 67 -3.38 7.18 -9.04
C ASN A 67 -4.90 6.97 -8.90
N TYR A 68 -5.38 5.77 -9.26
CA TYR A 68 -6.79 5.44 -9.12
C TYR A 68 -7.26 5.46 -7.66
N ARG A 69 -6.46 4.91 -6.75
CA ARG A 69 -6.77 4.93 -5.32
C ARG A 69 -6.93 6.36 -4.79
N ARG A 70 -6.09 7.31 -5.24
CA ARG A 70 -6.25 8.74 -4.92
C ARG A 70 -7.51 9.35 -5.52
N GLU A 71 -7.89 8.98 -6.73
CA GLU A 71 -9.16 9.44 -7.35
C GLU A 71 -10.35 8.98 -6.50
N ILE A 72 -10.35 7.72 -6.05
CA ILE A 72 -11.40 7.20 -5.17
C ILE A 72 -11.42 7.95 -3.84
N LEU A 73 -10.28 8.07 -3.15
CA LEU A 73 -10.22 8.75 -1.85
C LEU A 73 -10.71 10.22 -1.95
N GLN A 74 -10.34 10.92 -3.02
CA GLN A 74 -10.84 12.28 -3.28
C GLN A 74 -12.35 12.33 -3.51
N HIS A 75 -12.92 11.34 -4.19
CA HIS A 75 -14.36 11.25 -4.33
C HIS A 75 -15.04 11.00 -2.97
N GLN A 76 -14.48 10.09 -2.16
CA GLN A 76 -15.00 9.78 -0.81
C GLN A 76 -15.05 11.02 0.10
N GLU A 77 -14.09 11.94 -0.02
CA GLU A 77 -14.13 13.24 0.69
C GLU A 77 -15.34 14.10 0.35
N THR A 78 -15.87 13.98 -0.87
CA THR A 78 -17.01 14.80 -1.31
C THR A 78 -18.36 14.22 -0.92
N VAL A 79 -18.41 12.93 -0.59
CA VAL A 79 -19.67 12.20 -0.35
C VAL A 79 -19.86 11.78 1.11
N ARG A 80 -18.78 11.64 1.88
CA ARG A 80 -18.82 11.22 3.30
C ARG A 80 -18.69 12.39 4.27
N PRO A 81 -19.21 12.25 5.50
CA PRO A 81 -18.95 13.22 6.55
C PRO A 81 -17.47 13.19 6.99
N GLU A 82 -17.00 14.30 7.56
CA GLU A 82 -15.58 14.53 7.88
C GLU A 82 -14.99 13.48 8.82
N ASP A 83 -15.77 12.98 9.78
CA ASP A 83 -15.35 11.95 10.74
C ASP A 83 -15.11 10.59 10.07
N GLU A 84 -15.95 10.21 9.11
CA GLU A 84 -15.74 8.99 8.32
C GLU A 84 -14.53 9.12 7.38
N VAL A 85 -14.34 10.30 6.77
CA VAL A 85 -13.17 10.59 5.93
C VAL A 85 -11.88 10.53 6.76
N GLN A 86 -11.90 11.06 7.97
CA GLN A 86 -10.76 10.99 8.87
C GLN A 86 -10.39 9.54 9.20
N LYS A 87 -11.39 8.70 9.53
CA LYS A 87 -11.18 7.28 9.78
C LYS A 87 -10.63 6.55 8.54
N LEU A 88 -11.14 6.87 7.36
CA LEU A 88 -10.67 6.32 6.09
C LEU A 88 -9.18 6.59 5.87
N TYR A 89 -8.70 7.81 6.17
CA TYR A 89 -7.28 8.13 6.05
C TYR A 89 -6.39 7.47 7.12
N GLU A 90 -6.92 7.23 8.32
CA GLU A 90 -6.22 6.46 9.35
C GLU A 90 -6.05 4.98 8.93
N GLU A 91 -7.10 4.38 8.35
CA GLU A 91 -7.05 3.03 7.77
C GLU A 91 -6.07 2.98 6.57
N GLU A 92 -6.05 4.03 5.75
CA GLU A 92 -5.12 4.15 4.62
C GLU A 92 -3.65 4.20 5.06
N LEU A 93 -3.34 4.87 6.17
CA LEU A 93 -1.99 4.85 6.75
C LEU A 93 -1.59 3.44 7.22
N SER A 94 -2.49 2.71 7.86
CA SER A 94 -2.26 1.32 8.28
C SER A 94 -1.97 0.42 7.08
N PHE A 95 -2.74 0.58 6.00
CA PHE A 95 -2.50 -0.12 4.74
C PHE A 95 -1.12 0.19 4.13
N LEU A 96 -0.72 1.47 4.13
CA LEU A 96 0.58 1.91 3.65
C LEU A 96 1.75 1.32 4.46
N GLU A 97 1.60 1.18 5.78
CA GLU A 97 2.60 0.49 6.61
C GLU A 97 2.76 -0.97 6.17
N GLY A 98 1.67 -1.66 5.82
CA GLY A 98 1.69 -2.98 5.23
C GLY A 98 2.50 -3.02 3.92
N CYS A 99 2.23 -2.09 3.01
CA CYS A 99 2.93 -1.98 1.73
C CYS A 99 4.44 -1.72 1.91
N LEU A 100 4.82 -0.87 2.87
CA LEU A 100 6.22 -0.55 3.16
C LEU A 100 6.96 -1.71 3.85
N LYS A 101 6.27 -2.56 4.62
CA LYS A 101 6.85 -3.80 5.16
C LYS A 101 7.15 -4.80 4.03
N VAL A 102 6.35 -4.81 2.97
CA VAL A 102 6.57 -5.66 1.78
C VAL A 102 7.71 -5.11 0.91
N ASN A 103 7.69 -3.81 0.61
CA ASN A 103 8.77 -3.15 -0.12
C ASN A 103 9.08 -1.77 0.48
N PRO A 104 10.11 -1.66 1.34
CA PRO A 104 10.47 -0.40 1.99
C PRO A 104 11.09 0.64 1.03
N LYS A 105 11.44 0.22 -0.20
CA LYS A 105 11.98 1.10 -1.25
C LYS A 105 10.93 1.54 -2.26
N SER A 106 9.67 1.16 -2.07
CA SER A 106 8.62 1.52 -3.02
C SER A 106 8.37 3.02 -3.04
N TYR A 107 8.68 3.66 -4.16
CA TYR A 107 8.43 5.09 -4.36
C TYR A 107 6.93 5.40 -4.30
N GLY A 108 6.10 4.53 -4.89
CA GLY A 108 4.64 4.67 -4.90
C GLY A 108 4.05 4.75 -3.49
N SER A 109 4.44 3.83 -2.62
CA SER A 109 4.01 3.81 -1.22
C SER A 109 4.46 5.07 -0.45
N TRP A 110 5.73 5.46 -0.56
CA TRP A 110 6.23 6.65 0.13
C TRP A 110 5.56 7.94 -0.34
N HIS A 111 5.40 8.09 -1.66
CA HIS A 111 4.73 9.24 -2.25
C HIS A 111 3.27 9.31 -1.81
N HIS A 112 2.54 8.19 -1.86
CA HIS A 112 1.15 8.13 -1.41
C HIS A 112 1.01 8.41 0.09
N ARG A 113 1.95 7.93 0.92
CA ARG A 113 1.99 8.27 2.36
C ARG A 113 2.13 9.76 2.61
N GLY A 114 3.02 10.44 1.89
CA GLY A 114 3.15 11.90 1.97
C GLY A 114 1.86 12.63 1.58
N TRP A 115 1.19 12.14 0.53
CA TRP A 115 -0.10 12.67 0.10
C TRP A 115 -1.21 12.47 1.14
N VAL A 116 -1.32 11.27 1.74
CA VAL A 116 -2.29 10.98 2.82
C VAL A 116 -2.03 11.83 4.06
N SER A 117 -0.77 11.95 4.48
CA SER A 117 -0.40 12.76 5.66
C SER A 117 -0.73 14.24 5.51
N GLY A 118 -0.78 14.77 4.28
CA GLY A 118 -1.20 16.15 4.02
C GLY A 118 -2.71 16.39 4.15
N ARG A 119 -3.52 15.32 4.15
CA ARG A 119 -4.99 15.38 4.21
C ARG A 119 -5.56 15.11 5.59
N ILE A 120 -4.83 14.37 6.42
CA ILE A 120 -5.18 14.22 7.82
C ILE A 120 -5.00 15.59 8.48
N PRO A 121 -6.05 16.18 9.10
CA PRO A 121 -5.90 17.38 9.89
C PRO A 121 -4.79 17.13 10.91
N ALA A 122 -3.83 18.04 10.97
CA ALA A 122 -2.79 17.95 11.98
C ALA A 122 -3.49 17.84 13.34
N ARG A 123 -3.48 16.65 13.96
CA ARG A 123 -3.73 16.56 15.40
C ARG A 123 -2.61 17.40 15.98
N LEU A 124 -2.92 18.64 16.34
CA LEU A 124 -1.97 19.61 16.87
C LEU A 124 -1.49 19.08 18.23
N GLY A 125 -0.55 18.15 18.21
CA GLY A 125 0.46 18.03 19.24
C GLY A 125 1.42 19.21 19.09
N PRO A 126 2.03 19.71 20.17
CA PRO A 126 2.95 20.83 20.10
C PRO A 126 4.00 20.54 19.02
N ARG A 127 4.11 21.45 18.04
CA ARG A 127 5.12 21.38 16.97
C ARG A 127 6.41 20.91 17.59
N ALA A 128 6.93 19.76 17.13
CA ALA A 128 8.23 19.27 17.53
C ALA A 128 9.20 20.46 17.50
N GLY A 129 9.82 20.73 18.65
CA GLY A 129 10.75 21.83 18.83
C GLY A 129 11.87 21.79 17.78
N PRO A 130 12.66 22.87 17.69
CA PRO A 130 13.65 23.04 16.64
C PRO A 130 14.49 21.78 16.45
N VAL A 131 14.57 21.31 15.20
CA VAL A 131 15.33 20.13 14.79
C VAL A 131 16.73 20.26 15.37
N ARG A 132 17.08 19.39 16.31
CA ARG A 132 18.41 19.37 16.92
C ARG A 132 19.43 19.13 15.80
N PRO A 133 20.42 20.01 15.60
CA PRO A 133 21.40 19.80 14.55
C PRO A 133 22.17 18.50 14.80
N LEU A 134 22.44 17.77 13.71
CA LEU A 134 23.22 16.54 13.74
C LEU A 134 24.58 16.79 14.41
N PRO A 135 25.05 15.87 15.28
CA PRO A 135 26.33 16.02 15.95
C PRO A 135 27.44 15.99 14.88
N GLY A 136 28.10 17.14 14.67
CA GLY A 136 29.22 17.27 13.73
C GLY A 136 29.21 18.51 12.84
N ALA A 137 28.14 19.30 12.81
CA ALA A 137 28.12 20.56 12.06
C ALA A 137 28.96 21.64 12.80
N ARG A 138 30.24 21.74 12.46
CA ARG A 138 31.10 22.86 12.88
C ARG A 138 30.53 24.16 12.29
N ARG A 139 30.23 25.14 13.15
CA ARG A 139 29.95 26.51 12.71
C ARG A 139 31.22 27.09 12.05
N PRO A 140 31.10 27.84 10.94
CA PRO A 140 32.20 28.66 10.47
C PRO A 140 32.46 29.77 11.49
N GLN A 141 33.72 29.93 11.91
CA GLN A 141 34.11 31.07 12.73
C GLN A 141 34.23 32.30 11.83
N LEU A 142 33.59 33.39 12.24
CA LEU A 142 33.89 34.75 11.82
C LEU A 142 34.76 35.38 12.91
#